data_AF-A0A5U5NB61-F1
#
_entry.id   AF-A0A5U5NB61-F1
#
_cell.length_a   1.000
_cell.length_b   1.000
_cell.length_c   1.000
_cell.angle_alpha   90.00
_cell.angle_beta   90.00
_cell.angle_gamma   90.00
#
_symmetry.space_group_name_H-M   'P 1'
#
loop_
_entity.id
_entity.type
_entity.pdbx_description
1 polymer ?
#
loop_
_entity_poly.entity_id
_entity_poly.type
_entity_poly.pdbx_seq_one_letter_code
_entity_poly.pdbx_strand_id
1 'polypeptide(L)'
;MLKLFSAFRKDKIWDFDGGIHPPEMKTQSNGTPLRQVPLAPRFVIPLKQHIGAEGELCVSVGDRVLRGQALTRGRGRMLPVHAPTSGTVIAIAPHSTAHPSALAELSVIIDADGEDRWIEREGWSDYRAHSREALIERIHQYGVAGLGGAGFPTGVKLQGGGDKITTLIINAAECEPYITADDRLMQDCAAQIVEGIRILAHILQPREVLIGIEDNKPQAISMLRAVLADAHDISLRVIPTKYPSGGAKQLTQILTGKQVPHGGRSSDIGVLMQNVGTAYAVKRAVVDGEPITERVVTLTGEAVSRPGNVWARLGTPVRHLLNDAGFCPSADQMVIMGGPLMGFTLPWLDVPVVKITNCLLAPSVTEMGTPQEEKSCIRCSACADACPADLLPQQLYWFSKGQQHDKATAHHIADCIECGACAWVCPSNIPLVQYFRQEKAEINAIRLEEKRAAEAKARFEARQARLEREKAARLARHKSAAVQPAAKDQDAIAAALARVKEKQAQATQPVVIQAGSLPDNSAVIASREARKAQARAKQAAHPVADSAISGGDPRKAAVEAAIARA
;
A
#
# COMPACT_ATOMS: atom_id res chain seq x y z
N MET A 1 -41.07 22.47 25.61
CA MET A 1 -39.93 23.43 25.70
C MET A 1 -38.59 22.81 26.12
N LEU A 2 -38.51 21.61 26.71
CA LEU A 2 -37.24 21.01 27.17
C LEU A 2 -36.34 20.36 26.08
N LYS A 3 -36.77 20.28 24.81
CA LYS A 3 -36.00 19.69 23.70
C LYS A 3 -35.19 20.69 22.86
N LEU A 4 -35.39 22.01 23.04
CA LEU A 4 -34.66 23.02 22.26
C LEU A 4 -33.24 23.29 22.80
N PHE A 5 -33.02 23.11 24.10
CA PHE A 5 -31.72 23.36 24.74
C PHE A 5 -30.74 22.17 24.67
N SER A 6 -31.17 20.98 24.22
CA SER A 6 -30.27 19.83 24.02
C SER A 6 -29.49 19.91 22.70
N ALA A 7 -29.95 20.71 21.74
CA ALA A 7 -29.28 20.91 20.45
C ALA A 7 -28.02 21.79 20.55
N PHE A 8 -27.84 22.53 21.66
CA PHE A 8 -26.71 23.44 21.89
C PHE A 8 -25.72 22.93 22.94
N ARG A 9 -25.81 21.68 23.39
CA ARG A 9 -24.77 21.11 24.25
C ARG A 9 -23.52 20.90 23.42
N LYS A 10 -22.44 21.58 23.80
CA LYS A 10 -21.09 21.45 23.24
C LYS A 10 -20.61 19.99 23.21
N ASP A 11 -21.22 19.12 24.02
CA ASP A 11 -20.85 17.72 24.25
C ASP A 11 -21.92 16.71 23.77
N LYS A 12 -22.77 17.08 22.81
CA LYS A 12 -23.79 16.15 22.31
C LYS A 12 -23.15 14.96 21.60
N ILE A 13 -23.51 13.76 22.03
CA ILE A 13 -23.18 12.49 21.38
C ILE A 13 -24.44 11.98 20.67
N TRP A 14 -24.26 11.47 19.45
CA TRP A 14 -25.29 10.87 18.63
C TRP A 14 -25.17 9.34 18.64
N ASP A 15 -26.20 8.65 18.16
CA ASP A 15 -26.17 7.20 17.95
C ASP A 15 -26.17 6.87 16.44
N PHE A 16 -25.87 5.62 16.12
CA PHE A 16 -25.97 5.05 14.78
C PHE A 16 -26.81 3.79 14.79
N ASP A 17 -27.47 3.48 13.68
CA ASP A 17 -28.38 2.33 13.57
C ASP A 17 -27.61 1.00 13.51
N GLY A 18 -28.26 -0.07 13.96
CA GLY A 18 -27.66 -1.41 14.02
C GLY A 18 -26.54 -1.53 15.04
N GLY A 19 -25.59 -2.44 14.78
CA GLY A 19 -24.54 -2.82 15.73
C GLY A 19 -24.96 -3.92 16.72
N ILE A 20 -24.00 -4.39 17.51
CA ILE A 20 -24.15 -5.51 18.46
C ILE A 20 -23.35 -5.26 19.74
N HIS A 21 -23.64 -6.05 20.78
CA HIS A 21 -22.95 -6.02 22.09
C HIS A 21 -22.34 -7.39 22.42
N PRO A 22 -21.25 -7.80 21.73
CA PRO A 22 -20.55 -9.03 22.07
C PRO A 22 -19.88 -8.92 23.45
N PRO A 23 -19.63 -10.04 24.16
CA PRO A 23 -18.81 -10.03 25.35
C PRO A 23 -17.44 -9.42 25.08
N GLU A 24 -17.00 -8.48 25.91
CA GLU A 24 -15.82 -7.66 25.61
C GLU A 24 -14.50 -8.45 25.72
N MET A 25 -14.39 -9.37 26.68
CA MET A 25 -13.21 -10.22 26.92
C MET A 25 -11.88 -9.47 27.12
N LYS A 26 -11.92 -8.17 27.45
CA LYS A 26 -10.73 -7.30 27.60
C LYS A 26 -9.95 -7.53 28.90
N THR A 27 -10.59 -8.05 29.95
CA THR A 27 -9.97 -8.20 31.28
C THR A 27 -8.77 -9.16 31.29
N GLN A 28 -8.74 -10.13 30.36
CA GLN A 28 -7.65 -11.10 30.27
C GLN A 28 -6.28 -10.44 29.99
N SER A 29 -6.25 -9.40 29.15
CA SER A 29 -5.01 -8.81 28.63
C SER A 29 -4.75 -7.37 29.11
N ASN A 30 -5.75 -6.69 29.67
CA ASN A 30 -5.61 -5.27 30.08
C ASN A 30 -5.00 -5.07 31.48
N GLY A 31 -4.91 -6.13 32.29
CA GLY A 31 -4.50 -6.06 33.69
C GLY A 31 -2.99 -5.86 33.94
N THR A 32 -2.16 -5.91 32.89
CA THR A 32 -0.69 -5.83 33.02
C THR A 32 -0.10 -4.68 32.18
N PRO A 33 1.01 -4.06 32.65
CA PRO A 33 1.75 -3.07 31.87
C PRO A 33 2.27 -3.57 30.54
N LEU A 34 2.52 -2.65 29.59
CA LEU A 34 3.19 -2.98 28.33
C LEU A 34 4.53 -3.64 28.59
N ARG A 35 4.74 -4.82 28.00
CA ARG A 35 5.99 -5.59 28.15
C ARG A 35 6.85 -5.50 26.91
N GLN A 36 8.16 -5.56 27.11
CA GLN A 36 9.12 -5.84 26.03
C GLN A 36 9.23 -7.36 25.84
N VAL A 37 9.49 -7.78 24.61
CA VAL A 37 9.72 -9.19 24.25
C VAL A 37 11.20 -9.33 23.86
N PRO A 38 11.87 -10.44 24.24
CA PRO A 38 13.22 -10.72 23.76
C PRO A 38 13.29 -10.66 22.23
N LEU A 39 14.42 -10.20 21.69
CA LEU A 39 14.60 -10.16 20.23
C LEU A 39 14.51 -11.57 19.65
N ALA A 40 13.78 -11.69 18.53
CA ALA A 40 13.83 -12.89 17.72
C ALA A 40 15.21 -13.02 17.05
N PRO A 41 15.69 -14.24 16.80
CA PRO A 41 16.96 -14.43 16.09
C PRO A 41 16.86 -14.02 14.62
N ARG A 42 15.65 -14.07 14.04
CA ARG A 42 15.38 -13.79 12.63
C ARG A 42 14.11 -12.96 12.47
N PHE A 43 14.16 -12.00 11.56
CA PHE A 43 13.05 -11.14 11.18
C PHE A 43 12.76 -11.27 9.70
N VAL A 44 11.49 -11.33 9.33
CA VAL A 44 11.02 -11.31 7.94
C VAL A 44 10.21 -10.05 7.72
N ILE A 45 10.67 -9.14 6.86
CA ILE A 45 10.03 -7.84 6.64
C ILE A 45 9.42 -7.86 5.24
N PRO A 46 8.10 -8.12 5.10
CA PRO A 46 7.41 -7.94 3.82
C PRO A 46 7.54 -6.50 3.36
N LEU A 47 7.78 -6.29 2.07
CA LEU A 47 7.88 -4.94 1.52
C LEU A 47 6.53 -4.21 1.53
N LYS A 48 5.43 -4.96 1.49
CA LYS A 48 4.07 -4.43 1.49
C LYS A 48 3.39 -4.67 2.83
N GLN A 49 3.43 -3.66 3.70
CA GLN A 49 2.73 -3.67 5.00
C GLN A 49 1.60 -2.63 5.05
N HIS A 50 1.07 -2.27 3.88
CA HIS A 50 0.12 -1.19 3.67
C HIS A 50 -0.66 -1.41 2.38
N ILE A 51 -1.75 -0.64 2.19
CA ILE A 51 -2.62 -0.71 1.00
C ILE A 51 -2.01 -0.11 -0.29
N GLY A 52 -0.71 0.16 -0.29
CA GLY A 52 0.01 0.76 -1.42
C GLY A 52 0.76 -0.27 -2.25
N ALA A 53 1.56 0.21 -3.20
CA ALA A 53 2.54 -0.63 -3.89
C ALA A 53 3.81 -0.78 -3.04
N GLU A 54 4.59 -1.83 -3.29
CA GLU A 54 5.87 -2.09 -2.63
C GLU A 54 6.85 -0.93 -2.82
N GLY A 55 7.71 -0.68 -1.84
CA GLY A 55 8.82 0.26 -1.95
C GLY A 55 9.99 -0.31 -2.77
N GLU A 56 10.81 0.58 -3.32
CA GLU A 56 12.06 0.22 -4.00
C GLU A 56 13.12 -0.19 -2.97
N LEU A 57 13.81 -1.31 -3.18
CA LEU A 57 14.82 -1.82 -2.24
C LEU A 57 16.04 -0.89 -2.14
N CYS A 58 16.51 -0.68 -0.90
CA CYS A 58 17.70 0.11 -0.58
C CYS A 58 18.88 -0.74 -0.09
N VAL A 59 18.67 -2.05 0.07
CA VAL A 59 19.64 -3.00 0.63
C VAL A 59 19.81 -4.22 -0.28
N SER A 60 20.95 -4.89 -0.15
CA SER A 60 21.31 -6.13 -0.81
C SER A 60 21.56 -7.26 0.20
N VAL A 61 21.52 -8.50 -0.27
CA VAL A 61 21.94 -9.65 0.53
C VAL A 61 23.41 -9.49 0.92
N GLY A 62 23.71 -9.67 2.21
CA GLY A 62 25.03 -9.48 2.81
C GLY A 62 25.21 -8.14 3.53
N ASP A 63 24.31 -7.17 3.33
CA ASP A 63 24.42 -5.86 3.97
C ASP A 63 24.19 -5.95 5.48
N ARG A 64 24.99 -5.21 6.26
CA ARG A 64 24.69 -4.93 7.67
C ARG A 64 23.72 -3.78 7.76
N VAL A 65 22.71 -3.92 8.61
CA VAL A 65 21.68 -2.91 8.83
C VAL A 65 21.59 -2.56 10.30
N LEU A 66 21.24 -1.30 10.59
CA LEU A 66 20.93 -0.82 11.93
C LEU A 66 19.42 -0.71 12.13
N ARG A 67 18.96 -0.79 13.38
CA ARG A 67 17.55 -0.57 13.73
C ARG A 67 17.10 0.81 13.26
N GLY A 68 15.98 0.84 12.55
CA GLY A 68 15.41 2.04 11.96
C GLY A 68 16.01 2.41 10.60
N GLN A 69 17.03 1.72 10.10
CA GLN A 69 17.53 1.95 8.75
C GLN A 69 16.45 1.62 7.71
N ALA A 70 16.25 2.50 6.73
CA ALA A 70 15.31 2.26 5.65
C ALA A 70 15.77 1.07 4.79
N LEU A 71 14.91 0.05 4.68
CA LEU A 71 15.12 -1.11 3.80
C LEU A 71 14.57 -0.86 2.40
N THR A 72 13.58 0.03 2.31
CA THR A 72 13.01 0.49 1.04
C THR A 72 12.84 2.00 1.02
N ARG A 73 12.70 2.55 -0.19
CA ARG A 73 12.31 3.93 -0.45
C ARG A 73 10.98 3.93 -1.21
N GLY A 74 10.15 4.94 -0.96
CA GLY A 74 8.90 5.09 -1.69
C GLY A 74 8.34 6.50 -1.58
N ARG A 75 7.45 6.85 -2.50
CA ARG A 75 6.73 8.11 -2.52
C ARG A 75 5.23 7.86 -2.65
N GLY A 76 4.43 8.81 -2.18
CA GLY A 76 2.97 8.72 -2.26
C GLY A 76 2.46 7.45 -1.58
N ARG A 77 1.85 6.54 -2.34
CA ARG A 77 1.30 5.31 -1.75
C ARG A 77 2.36 4.23 -1.44
N MET A 78 3.58 4.35 -1.97
CA MET A 78 4.69 3.44 -1.65
C MET A 78 5.32 3.90 -0.34
N LEU A 79 5.02 3.21 0.76
CA LEU A 79 5.44 3.63 2.09
C LEU A 79 6.67 2.81 2.52
N PRO A 80 7.78 3.46 2.91
CA PRO A 80 8.98 2.78 3.36
C PRO A 80 8.76 1.78 4.51
N VAL A 81 9.56 0.72 4.48
CA VAL A 81 9.76 -0.23 5.59
C VAL A 81 11.20 -0.14 6.09
N HIS A 82 11.38 -0.36 7.39
CA HIS A 82 12.64 -0.14 8.10
C HIS A 82 13.09 -1.43 8.79
N ALA A 83 14.39 -1.54 9.02
CA ALA A 83 14.98 -2.64 9.78
C ALA A 83 14.47 -2.59 11.23
N PRO A 84 13.87 -3.68 11.75
CA PRO A 84 13.32 -3.69 13.10
C PRO A 84 14.40 -3.76 14.18
N THR A 85 15.58 -4.27 13.85
CA THR A 85 16.74 -4.43 14.73
C THR A 85 18.04 -4.32 13.92
N SER A 86 19.19 -4.30 14.60
CA SER A 86 20.49 -4.44 13.92
C SER A 86 20.79 -5.88 13.55
N GLY A 87 21.48 -6.09 12.43
CA GLY A 87 21.74 -7.43 11.93
C GLY A 87 22.30 -7.47 10.52
N THR A 88 22.19 -8.63 9.88
CA THR A 88 22.64 -8.86 8.50
C THR A 88 21.48 -9.31 7.63
N VAL A 89 21.34 -8.71 6.44
CA VAL A 89 20.37 -9.15 5.44
C VAL A 89 20.85 -10.47 4.84
N ILE A 90 20.17 -11.56 5.17
CA ILE A 90 20.57 -12.91 4.72
C ILE A 90 19.89 -13.32 3.42
N ALA A 91 18.73 -12.73 3.10
CA ALA A 91 17.98 -13.03 1.89
C ALA A 91 17.00 -11.90 1.54
N ILE A 92 16.71 -11.78 0.25
CA ILE A 92 15.59 -11.00 -0.28
C ILE A 92 14.81 -11.97 -1.18
N ALA A 93 13.70 -12.49 -0.67
CA ALA A 93 12.97 -13.59 -1.31
C ALA A 93 11.48 -13.54 -0.99
N PRO A 94 10.62 -14.18 -1.81
CA PRO A 94 9.21 -14.36 -1.47
C PRO A 94 9.08 -15.11 -0.14
N HIS A 95 8.31 -14.56 0.78
CA HIS A 95 7.95 -15.21 2.03
C HIS A 95 6.45 -15.05 2.30
N SER A 96 5.88 -16.13 2.77
CA SER A 96 4.56 -16.22 3.37
C SER A 96 4.23 -15.07 4.34
N THR A 97 3.18 -14.30 4.07
CA THR A 97 2.75 -13.18 4.93
C THR A 97 1.50 -13.49 5.74
N ALA A 98 1.20 -12.63 6.72
CA ALA A 98 -0.02 -12.70 7.51
C ALA A 98 -1.23 -12.22 6.69
N HIS A 99 -1.69 -13.07 5.77
CA HIS A 99 -2.87 -12.84 4.94
C HIS A 99 -3.68 -14.14 4.80
N PRO A 100 -5.03 -14.09 4.73
CA PRO A 100 -5.87 -15.30 4.62
C PRO A 100 -5.50 -16.23 3.46
N SER A 101 -5.03 -15.68 2.34
CA SER A 101 -4.64 -16.45 1.16
C SER A 101 -3.22 -17.01 1.21
N ALA A 102 -2.47 -16.78 2.30
CA ALA A 102 -1.15 -17.39 2.46
C ALA A 102 -0.13 -16.99 1.35
N LEU A 103 -0.40 -15.91 0.61
CA LEU A 103 0.41 -15.52 -0.55
C LEU A 103 1.83 -15.12 -0.11
N ALA A 104 2.81 -15.58 -0.87
CA ALA A 104 4.19 -15.17 -0.69
C ALA A 104 4.39 -13.76 -1.26
N GLU A 105 4.98 -12.87 -0.46
CA GLU A 105 5.35 -11.51 -0.87
C GLU A 105 6.85 -11.33 -0.74
N LEU A 106 7.43 -10.49 -1.62
CA LEU A 106 8.85 -10.17 -1.54
C LEU A 106 9.16 -9.58 -0.17
N SER A 107 10.16 -10.15 0.50
CA SER A 107 10.50 -9.84 1.88
C SER A 107 12.01 -9.74 2.06
N VAL A 108 12.45 -8.84 2.95
CA VAL A 108 13.84 -8.77 3.43
C VAL A 108 13.94 -9.64 4.68
N ILE A 109 14.89 -10.58 4.70
CA ILE A 109 15.11 -11.48 5.84
C ILE A 109 16.41 -11.07 6.53
N ILE A 110 16.32 -10.78 7.83
CA ILE A 110 17.42 -10.26 8.65
C ILE A 110 17.69 -11.23 9.79
N ASP A 111 18.94 -11.69 9.91
CA ASP A 111 19.43 -12.34 11.13
C ASP A 111 19.93 -11.27 12.09
N ALA A 112 19.41 -11.27 13.31
CA ALA A 112 19.74 -10.28 14.32
C ALA A 112 21.16 -10.50 14.87
N ASP A 113 21.90 -9.42 15.10
CA ASP A 113 23.21 -9.47 15.76
C ASP A 113 23.11 -9.53 17.29
N GLY A 114 21.91 -9.33 17.83
CA GLY A 114 21.62 -9.31 19.27
C GLY A 114 21.93 -7.97 19.95
N GLU A 115 22.43 -6.97 19.21
CA GLU A 115 22.86 -5.68 19.78
C GLU A 115 21.75 -4.61 19.80
N ASP A 116 20.69 -4.77 18.99
CA ASP A 116 19.59 -3.80 18.77
C ASP A 116 20.04 -2.35 18.50
N ARG A 117 21.18 -2.16 17.84
CA ARG A 117 21.78 -0.83 17.59
C ARG A 117 20.91 0.00 16.66
N TRP A 118 20.57 1.19 17.10
CA TRP A 118 19.84 2.18 16.31
C TRP A 118 20.74 2.92 15.33
N ILE A 119 20.12 3.41 14.24
CA ILE A 119 20.65 4.54 13.49
C ILE A 119 20.81 5.77 14.39
N GLU A 120 21.57 6.76 13.94
CA GLU A 120 21.53 8.09 14.56
C GLU A 120 20.10 8.65 14.47
N ARG A 121 19.59 9.15 15.60
CA ARG A 121 18.23 9.65 15.73
C ARG A 121 18.28 11.16 15.94
N GLU A 122 17.96 11.90 14.89
CA GLU A 122 17.79 13.35 14.97
C GLU A 122 16.31 13.67 15.10
N GLY A 123 15.86 14.08 16.28
CA GLY A 123 14.47 14.44 16.57
C GLY A 123 14.16 15.91 16.30
N TRP A 124 12.94 16.22 15.83
CA TRP A 124 12.44 17.58 15.68
C TRP A 124 11.54 17.95 16.86
N SER A 125 12.15 18.28 17.99
CA SER A 125 11.42 18.69 19.21
C SER A 125 10.59 19.95 18.98
N ASP A 126 11.15 20.94 18.29
CA ASP A 126 10.40 22.10 17.79
C ASP A 126 9.89 21.87 16.36
N TYR A 127 8.91 20.97 16.23
CA TYR A 127 8.28 20.66 14.94
C TYR A 127 7.53 21.86 14.34
N ARG A 128 7.21 22.89 15.12
CA ARG A 128 6.49 24.09 14.65
C ARG A 128 7.36 25.00 13.78
N ALA A 129 8.68 24.87 13.89
CA ALA A 129 9.64 25.54 13.02
C ALA A 129 9.71 24.94 11.60
N HIS A 130 9.09 23.78 11.39
CA HIS A 130 9.15 23.05 10.12
C HIS A 130 7.88 23.26 9.28
N SER A 131 8.02 23.23 7.96
CA SER A 131 6.85 23.36 7.08
C SER A 131 5.94 22.14 7.17
N ARG A 132 4.66 22.34 6.82
CA ARG A 132 3.66 21.27 6.68
C ARG A 132 4.17 20.13 5.80
N GLU A 133 4.76 20.47 4.66
CA GLU A 133 5.27 19.52 3.67
C GLU A 133 6.44 18.71 4.23
N ALA A 134 7.36 19.36 4.97
CA ALA A 134 8.49 18.68 5.61
C ALA A 134 8.02 17.69 6.69
N LEU A 135 7.02 18.05 7.49
CA LEU A 135 6.43 17.16 8.49
C LEU A 135 5.74 15.96 7.85
N ILE A 136 4.95 16.18 6.79
CA ILE A 136 4.29 15.11 6.05
C ILE A 136 5.31 14.17 5.40
N GLU A 137 6.34 14.72 4.75
CA GLU A 137 7.40 13.93 4.13
C GLU A 137 8.15 13.11 5.18
N ARG A 138 8.44 13.71 6.34
CA ARG A 138 9.06 12.99 7.46
C ARG A 138 8.19 11.83 7.94
N ILE A 139 6.90 12.06 8.21
CA ILE A 139 5.95 11.00 8.60
C ILE A 139 5.93 9.87 7.56
N HIS A 140 5.98 10.23 6.27
CA HIS A 140 6.01 9.27 5.16
C HIS A 140 7.32 8.48 5.13
N GLN A 141 8.48 9.15 5.13
CA GLN A 141 9.78 8.49 5.06
C GLN A 141 10.05 7.60 6.27
N TYR A 142 9.49 7.95 7.43
CA TYR A 142 9.58 7.14 8.67
C TYR A 142 8.61 5.96 8.68
N GLY A 143 7.88 5.74 7.58
CA GLY A 143 7.07 4.56 7.34
C GLY A 143 5.76 4.53 8.11
N VAL A 144 5.27 5.65 8.62
CA VAL A 144 4.05 5.69 9.44
C VAL A 144 2.82 5.33 8.60
N ALA A 145 2.20 4.21 8.96
CA ALA A 145 0.93 3.75 8.39
C ALA A 145 -0.22 3.93 9.41
N GLY A 146 -1.46 3.91 8.93
CA GLY A 146 -2.63 3.84 9.78
C GLY A 146 -2.69 2.51 10.53
N LEU A 147 -2.42 2.54 11.84
CA LEU A 147 -2.29 1.35 12.68
C LEU A 147 -3.62 0.74 13.14
N GLY A 148 -4.75 1.37 12.80
CA GLY A 148 -6.10 0.90 13.09
C GLY A 148 -6.63 -0.20 12.13
N GLY A 149 -5.75 -0.90 11.41
CA GLY A 149 -6.10 -2.10 10.63
C GLY A 149 -5.87 -2.00 9.12
N ALA A 150 -6.30 -0.92 8.46
CA ALA A 150 -6.21 -0.83 6.99
C ALA A 150 -4.81 -0.54 6.44
N GLY A 151 -3.86 -0.09 7.29
CA GLY A 151 -2.49 0.21 6.85
C GLY A 151 -2.41 1.31 5.80
N PHE A 152 -3.24 2.35 5.87
CA PHE A 152 -3.18 3.44 4.89
C PHE A 152 -1.94 4.33 5.13
N PRO A 153 -1.14 4.70 4.11
CA PRO A 153 0.00 5.60 4.29
C PRO A 153 -0.42 6.95 4.91
N THR A 154 0.07 7.25 6.10
CA THR A 154 -0.40 8.42 6.88
C THR A 154 -0.09 9.72 6.17
N GLY A 155 1.09 9.86 5.55
CA GLY A 155 1.47 11.07 4.79
C GLY A 155 0.47 11.39 3.66
N VAL A 156 0.09 10.40 2.86
CA VAL A 156 -0.92 10.56 1.78
C VAL A 156 -2.27 11.00 2.33
N LYS A 157 -2.65 10.51 3.51
CA LYS A 157 -3.93 10.85 4.13
C LYS A 157 -3.97 12.31 4.56
N LEU A 158 -2.84 12.79 5.10
CA LEU A 158 -2.67 14.18 5.52
C LEU A 158 -2.64 15.13 4.31
N GLN A 159 -1.97 14.74 3.23
CA GLN A 159 -1.97 15.49 1.97
C GLN A 159 -3.37 15.58 1.36
N GLY A 160 -4.09 14.45 1.28
CA GLY A 160 -5.43 14.39 0.70
C GLY A 160 -6.49 15.16 1.49
N GLY A 161 -6.28 15.36 2.79
CA GLY A 161 -7.14 16.18 3.64
C GLY A 161 -7.02 17.68 3.36
N GLY A 162 -5.79 18.17 3.10
CA GLY A 162 -5.55 19.56 2.77
C GLY A 162 -6.14 20.54 3.79
N ASP A 163 -6.59 21.70 3.31
CA ASP A 163 -7.25 22.74 4.12
C ASP A 163 -8.78 22.50 4.25
N LYS A 164 -9.27 21.39 3.70
CA LYS A 164 -10.70 21.03 3.73
C LYS A 164 -11.12 20.42 5.06
N ILE A 165 -10.17 19.97 5.86
CA ILE A 165 -10.45 19.29 7.13
C ILE A 165 -10.80 20.32 8.19
N THR A 166 -12.07 20.34 8.59
CA THR A 166 -12.54 21.16 9.70
C THR A 166 -12.47 20.41 11.03
N THR A 167 -12.52 19.07 11.01
CA THR A 167 -12.57 18.25 12.23
C THR A 167 -11.56 17.10 12.13
N LEU A 168 -10.66 17.02 13.11
CA LEU A 168 -9.77 15.87 13.32
C LEU A 168 -10.37 14.97 14.39
N ILE A 169 -10.68 13.72 14.04
CA ILE A 169 -11.15 12.69 14.98
C ILE A 169 -10.00 11.73 15.29
N ILE A 170 -9.76 11.48 16.57
CA ILE A 170 -8.87 10.46 17.05
C ILE A 170 -9.71 9.29 17.56
N ASN A 171 -9.62 8.17 16.85
CA ASN A 171 -10.30 6.94 17.18
C ASN A 171 -9.53 6.20 18.28
N ALA A 172 -10.13 6.24 19.47
CA ALA A 172 -9.72 5.56 20.70
C ALA A 172 -10.76 4.49 21.12
N ALA A 173 -11.65 4.09 20.19
CA ALA A 173 -12.77 3.23 20.52
C ALA A 173 -12.33 1.79 20.81
N GLU A 174 -11.49 1.17 19.96
CA GLU A 174 -11.06 -0.24 20.08
C GLU A 174 -12.22 -1.17 20.50
N CYS A 175 -13.25 -1.23 19.66
CA CYS A 175 -14.53 -1.89 19.95
C CYS A 175 -14.51 -3.42 19.73
N GLU A 176 -13.44 -3.96 19.12
CA GLU A 176 -13.30 -5.39 18.88
C GLU A 176 -13.07 -6.14 20.21
N PRO A 177 -13.78 -7.25 20.48
CA PRO A 177 -13.52 -8.08 21.66
C PRO A 177 -12.07 -8.55 21.75
N TYR A 178 -11.61 -8.84 22.96
CA TYR A 178 -10.25 -9.31 23.29
C TYR A 178 -9.11 -8.29 23.07
N ILE A 179 -9.21 -7.40 22.08
CA ILE A 179 -8.14 -6.47 21.74
C ILE A 179 -8.05 -5.36 22.80
N THR A 180 -6.85 -5.11 23.31
CA THR A 180 -6.56 -4.09 24.35
C THR A 180 -5.29 -3.28 24.06
N ALA A 181 -4.77 -3.36 22.83
CA ALA A 181 -3.50 -2.76 22.43
C ALA A 181 -3.54 -1.23 22.49
N ASP A 182 -4.58 -0.63 21.94
CA ASP A 182 -4.80 0.83 21.95
C ASP A 182 -5.21 1.29 23.35
N ASP A 183 -6.05 0.53 24.07
CA ASP A 183 -6.40 0.83 25.47
C ASP A 183 -5.12 0.92 26.34
N ARG A 184 -4.29 -0.12 26.29
CA ARG A 184 -3.06 -0.14 27.07
C ARG A 184 -2.07 0.94 26.63
N LEU A 185 -1.97 1.21 25.33
CA LEU A 185 -1.16 2.32 24.82
C LEU A 185 -1.63 3.67 25.37
N MET A 186 -2.95 3.90 25.47
CA MET A 186 -3.50 5.11 26.08
C MET A 186 -3.21 5.22 27.57
N GLN A 187 -3.24 4.10 28.30
CA GLN A 187 -2.89 4.09 29.72
C GLN A 187 -1.41 4.43 29.95
N ASP A 188 -0.51 3.82 29.18
CA ASP A 188 0.94 3.90 29.41
C ASP A 188 1.62 5.07 28.69
N CYS A 189 1.01 5.60 27.62
CA CYS A 189 1.62 6.58 26.73
C CYS A 189 0.70 7.78 26.38
N ALA A 190 -0.25 8.13 27.25
CA ALA A 190 -1.21 9.22 27.03
C ALA A 190 -0.56 10.54 26.56
N ALA A 191 0.52 10.97 27.23
CA ALA A 191 1.20 12.23 26.92
C ALA A 191 1.81 12.22 25.50
N GLN A 192 2.41 11.11 25.10
CA GLN A 192 3.02 10.92 23.79
C GLN A 192 1.95 10.86 22.69
N ILE A 193 0.81 10.24 22.97
CA ILE A 193 -0.35 10.25 22.05
C ILE A 193 -0.85 11.68 21.86
N VAL A 194 -1.07 12.43 22.94
CA VAL A 194 -1.54 13.83 22.87
C VAL A 194 -0.57 14.70 22.09
N GLU A 195 0.73 14.53 22.26
CA GLU A 195 1.72 15.27 21.45
C GLU A 195 1.64 14.90 19.96
N GLY A 196 1.44 13.61 19.65
CA GLY A 196 1.15 13.15 18.29
C GLY A 196 -0.09 13.78 17.68
N ILE A 197 -1.15 13.93 18.48
CA ILE A 197 -2.39 14.62 18.08
C ILE A 197 -2.13 16.09 17.79
N ARG A 198 -1.30 16.77 18.59
CA ARG A 198 -0.93 18.18 18.36
C ARG A 198 -0.12 18.39 17.09
N ILE A 199 0.79 17.47 16.77
CA ILE A 199 1.51 17.48 15.48
C ILE A 199 0.53 17.32 14.31
N LEU A 200 -0.42 16.39 14.41
CA LEU A 200 -1.48 16.21 13.41
C LEU A 200 -2.35 17.47 13.28
N ALA A 201 -2.73 18.10 14.38
CA ALA A 201 -3.49 19.34 14.41
C ALA A 201 -2.69 20.50 13.79
N HIS A 202 -1.38 20.58 14.03
CA HIS A 202 -0.51 21.58 13.42
C HIS A 202 -0.42 21.42 11.90
N ILE A 203 -0.38 20.19 11.39
CA ILE A 203 -0.35 19.90 9.95
C ILE A 203 -1.70 20.21 9.27
N LEU A 204 -2.81 19.92 9.94
CA LEU A 204 -4.16 19.97 9.36
C LEU A 204 -4.90 21.29 9.63
N GLN A 205 -4.49 22.05 10.66
CA GLN A 205 -5.16 23.27 11.13
C GLN A 205 -6.70 23.11 11.25
N PRO A 206 -7.21 22.04 11.90
CA PRO A 206 -8.64 21.82 12.01
C PRO A 206 -9.28 22.85 12.95
N ARG A 207 -10.58 23.09 12.80
CA ARG A 207 -11.36 23.91 13.74
C ARG A 207 -11.59 23.19 15.07
N GLU A 208 -11.64 21.85 15.04
CA GLU A 208 -11.93 21.02 16.20
C GLU A 208 -11.13 19.72 16.16
N VAL A 209 -10.63 19.31 17.33
CA VAL A 209 -9.97 18.02 17.55
C VAL A 209 -10.75 17.23 18.60
N LEU A 210 -11.21 16.03 18.22
CA LEU A 210 -12.05 15.16 19.05
C LEU A 210 -11.34 13.83 19.29
N ILE A 211 -11.26 13.35 20.53
CA ILE A 211 -10.88 11.98 20.85
C ILE A 211 -12.15 11.21 21.21
N GLY A 212 -12.54 10.21 20.42
CA GLY A 212 -13.68 9.35 20.70
C GLY A 212 -13.23 8.05 21.36
N ILE A 213 -13.59 7.85 22.63
CA ILE A 213 -13.20 6.70 23.47
C ILE A 213 -14.44 6.04 24.07
N GLU A 214 -14.49 4.71 24.08
CA GLU A 214 -15.60 3.97 24.70
C GLU A 214 -15.55 4.04 26.24
N ASP A 215 -16.72 4.01 26.88
CA ASP A 215 -16.90 4.09 28.33
C ASP A 215 -16.33 2.88 29.11
N ASN A 216 -16.10 1.75 28.45
CA ASN A 216 -15.45 0.56 29.03
C ASN A 216 -13.93 0.70 29.27
N LYS A 217 -13.32 1.88 29.05
CA LYS A 217 -11.87 2.11 29.22
C LYS A 217 -11.56 3.14 30.32
N PRO A 218 -12.00 2.94 31.57
CA PRO A 218 -11.94 3.98 32.61
C PRO A 218 -10.51 4.43 32.93
N GLN A 219 -9.52 3.54 32.88
CA GLN A 219 -8.11 3.88 33.14
C GLN A 219 -7.55 4.77 32.03
N ALA A 220 -7.76 4.42 30.75
CA ALA A 220 -7.34 5.25 29.62
C ALA A 220 -8.03 6.62 29.63
N ILE A 221 -9.34 6.65 29.93
CA ILE A 221 -10.10 7.91 30.11
C ILE A 221 -9.46 8.77 31.20
N SER A 222 -9.12 8.18 32.35
CA SER A 222 -8.48 8.88 33.46
C SER A 222 -7.13 9.49 33.04
N MET A 223 -6.28 8.70 32.38
CA MET A 223 -4.96 9.15 31.93
C MET A 223 -5.05 10.27 30.88
N LEU A 224 -5.95 10.14 29.89
CA LEU A 224 -6.17 11.18 28.89
C LEU A 224 -6.72 12.47 29.51
N ARG A 225 -7.66 12.37 30.46
CA ARG A 225 -8.17 13.54 31.20
C ARG A 225 -7.07 14.24 31.99
N ALA A 226 -6.19 13.49 32.65
CA ALA A 226 -5.07 14.06 33.40
C ALA A 226 -4.11 14.85 32.49
N VAL A 227 -3.77 14.29 31.32
CA VAL A 227 -2.91 14.98 30.34
C VAL A 227 -3.59 16.20 29.71
N LEU A 228 -4.91 16.18 29.58
CA LEU A 228 -5.72 17.24 28.97
C LEU A 228 -6.31 18.25 29.97
N ALA A 229 -5.97 18.19 31.26
CA ALA A 229 -6.65 18.95 32.31
C ALA A 229 -6.73 20.46 32.03
N ASP A 230 -5.64 21.04 31.52
CA ASP A 230 -5.52 22.47 31.19
C ASP A 230 -5.55 22.73 29.66
N ALA A 231 -5.90 21.71 28.88
CA ALA A 231 -5.90 21.76 27.43
C ALA A 231 -7.29 22.17 26.91
N HIS A 232 -7.31 23.11 25.96
CA HIS A 232 -8.54 23.54 25.28
C HIS A 232 -8.49 23.27 23.76
N ASP A 233 -7.36 22.76 23.28
CA ASP A 233 -7.11 22.41 21.87
C ASP A 233 -7.74 21.06 21.48
N ILE A 234 -7.98 20.16 22.44
CA ILE A 234 -8.47 18.80 22.20
C ILE A 234 -9.64 18.46 23.14
N SER A 235 -10.73 17.95 22.58
CA SER A 235 -11.91 17.52 23.35
C SER A 235 -12.00 16.00 23.45
N LEU A 236 -12.00 15.47 24.67
CA LEU A 236 -12.24 14.04 24.93
C LEU A 236 -13.75 13.76 25.00
N ARG A 237 -14.21 12.77 24.21
CA ARG A 237 -15.61 12.37 24.06
C ARG A 237 -15.75 10.89 24.44
N VAL A 238 -16.35 10.65 25.61
CA VAL A 238 -16.65 9.29 26.08
C VAL A 238 -17.97 8.83 25.47
N ILE A 239 -17.95 7.75 24.70
CA ILE A 239 -19.09 7.21 23.95
C ILE A 239 -19.54 5.86 24.52
N PRO A 240 -20.81 5.45 24.33
CA PRO A 240 -21.28 4.13 24.76
C PRO A 240 -20.54 2.99 24.05
N THR A 241 -20.21 1.94 24.78
CA THR A 241 -19.64 0.70 24.21
C THR A 241 -20.67 -0.01 23.32
N LYS A 242 -20.39 -0.05 22.01
CA LYS A 242 -21.27 -0.64 21.00
C LYS A 242 -20.45 -1.03 19.78
N TYR A 243 -20.48 -2.28 19.34
CA TYR A 243 -19.72 -2.67 18.16
C TYR A 243 -20.54 -2.43 16.87
N PRO A 244 -19.97 -1.88 15.77
CA PRO A 244 -18.60 -1.38 15.61
C PRO A 244 -18.52 0.16 15.67
N SER A 245 -18.64 0.75 16.87
CA SER A 245 -18.52 2.20 17.11
C SER A 245 -17.21 2.80 16.58
N GLY A 246 -16.13 2.02 16.60
CA GLY A 246 -14.82 2.40 16.07
C GLY A 246 -14.73 2.46 14.54
N GLY A 247 -15.79 2.10 13.82
CA GLY A 247 -15.86 2.27 12.37
C GLY A 247 -15.82 3.74 11.96
N ALA A 248 -15.15 4.06 10.85
CA ALA A 248 -14.95 5.46 10.44
C ALA A 248 -16.26 6.24 10.23
N LYS A 249 -17.27 5.59 9.62
CA LYS A 249 -18.59 6.20 9.39
C LYS A 249 -19.36 6.32 10.72
N GLN A 250 -19.34 5.26 11.54
CA GLN A 250 -20.04 5.19 12.82
C GLN A 250 -19.51 6.22 13.82
N LEU A 251 -18.20 6.26 14.06
CA LEU A 251 -17.59 7.21 14.99
C LEU A 251 -17.80 8.66 14.54
N THR A 252 -17.72 8.91 13.23
CA THR A 252 -18.01 10.25 12.69
C THR A 252 -19.45 10.67 12.99
N GLN A 253 -20.42 9.79 12.78
CA GLN A 253 -21.82 10.06 13.10
C GLN A 253 -22.02 10.28 14.60
N ILE A 254 -21.46 9.41 15.45
CA ILE A 254 -21.56 9.51 16.92
C ILE A 254 -21.05 10.87 17.40
N LEU A 255 -19.90 11.32 16.91
CA LEU A 255 -19.23 12.53 17.41
C LEU A 255 -19.73 13.82 16.77
N THR A 256 -20.19 13.78 15.51
CA THR A 256 -20.50 15.00 14.74
C THR A 256 -21.96 15.10 14.29
N GLY A 257 -22.71 14.01 14.35
CA GLY A 257 -24.06 13.90 13.77
C GLY A 257 -24.08 13.87 12.24
N LYS A 258 -22.91 13.93 11.57
CA LYS A 258 -22.80 13.90 10.11
C LYS A 258 -22.63 12.47 9.62
N GLN A 259 -23.27 12.14 8.50
CA GLN A 259 -23.08 10.89 7.80
C GLN A 259 -22.22 11.10 6.55
N VAL A 260 -21.38 10.11 6.24
CA VAL A 260 -20.58 10.09 5.01
C VAL A 260 -21.49 9.62 3.87
N PRO A 261 -21.63 10.39 2.77
CA PRO A 261 -22.48 9.99 1.66
C PRO A 261 -21.99 8.71 0.98
N HIS A 262 -22.88 8.02 0.29
CA HIS A 262 -22.54 6.85 -0.52
C HIS A 262 -21.39 7.16 -1.50
N GLY A 263 -20.42 6.26 -1.59
CA GLY A 263 -19.21 6.42 -2.43
C GLY A 263 -18.25 7.54 -1.99
N GLY A 264 -18.61 8.34 -0.98
CA GLY A 264 -17.78 9.41 -0.45
C GLY A 264 -16.80 8.95 0.63
N ARG A 265 -15.88 9.85 0.97
CA ARG A 265 -14.90 9.70 2.05
C ARG A 265 -15.23 10.68 3.17
N SER A 266 -14.79 10.40 4.39
CA SER A 266 -14.93 11.34 5.52
C SER A 266 -14.32 12.72 5.23
N SER A 267 -13.27 12.77 4.40
CA SER A 267 -12.67 14.03 3.95
C SER A 267 -13.63 14.93 3.18
N ASP A 268 -14.63 14.34 2.50
CA ASP A 268 -15.60 15.09 1.68
C ASP A 268 -16.60 15.86 2.54
N ILE A 269 -16.75 15.48 3.83
CA ILE A 269 -17.54 16.20 4.83
C ILE A 269 -16.66 17.00 5.83
N GLY A 270 -15.38 17.17 5.49
CA GLY A 270 -14.41 17.93 6.30
C GLY A 270 -13.89 17.18 7.53
N VAL A 271 -13.97 15.85 7.55
CA VAL A 271 -13.54 15.02 8.69
C VAL A 271 -12.36 14.16 8.31
N LEU A 272 -11.28 14.20 9.10
CA LEU A 272 -10.16 13.26 9.00
C LEU A 272 -10.06 12.49 10.31
N MET A 273 -10.13 11.16 10.23
CA MET A 273 -10.01 10.30 11.40
C MET A 273 -8.61 9.65 11.47
N GLN A 274 -7.95 9.61 12.62
CA GLN A 274 -6.72 8.85 12.86
C GLN A 274 -6.86 7.95 14.09
N ASN A 275 -6.16 6.82 14.12
CA ASN A 275 -6.13 5.94 15.28
C ASN A 275 -5.08 6.41 16.31
N VAL A 276 -5.30 6.14 17.60
CA VAL A 276 -4.38 6.54 18.68
C VAL A 276 -2.95 6.00 18.52
N GLY A 277 -2.78 4.75 18.10
CA GLY A 277 -1.47 4.20 17.78
C GLY A 277 -0.79 4.91 16.60
N THR A 278 -1.58 5.42 15.66
CA THR A 278 -1.04 6.24 14.55
C THR A 278 -0.55 7.60 15.05
N ALA A 279 -1.29 8.25 15.95
CA ALA A 279 -0.85 9.50 16.57
C ALA A 279 0.44 9.30 17.37
N TYR A 280 0.53 8.23 18.16
CA TYR A 280 1.77 7.85 18.85
C TYR A 280 2.94 7.69 17.86
N ALA A 281 2.75 6.95 16.77
CA ALA A 281 3.79 6.76 15.75
C ALA A 281 4.21 8.09 15.06
N VAL A 282 3.28 9.03 14.86
CA VAL A 282 3.60 10.37 14.34
C VAL A 282 4.52 11.13 15.29
N LYS A 283 4.26 11.10 16.60
CA LYS A 283 5.15 11.69 17.61
C LYS A 283 6.55 11.08 17.52
N ARG A 284 6.64 9.75 17.49
CA ARG A 284 7.93 9.03 17.40
C ARG A 284 8.74 9.45 16.18
N ALA A 285 8.08 9.51 15.01
CA ALA A 285 8.74 9.89 13.76
C ALA A 285 9.23 11.34 13.77
N VAL A 286 8.40 12.27 14.24
CA VAL A 286 8.72 13.70 14.20
C VAL A 286 9.65 14.08 15.34
N VAL A 287 9.21 13.93 16.59
CA VAL A 287 9.89 14.45 17.76
C VAL A 287 11.10 13.62 18.15
N ASP A 288 11.02 12.29 18.03
CA ASP A 288 12.10 11.42 18.52
C ASP A 288 13.06 10.97 17.42
N GLY A 289 12.72 11.22 16.15
CA GLY A 289 13.51 10.71 15.03
C GLY A 289 13.51 9.19 14.97
N GLU A 290 12.39 8.55 15.31
CA GLU A 290 12.26 7.09 15.28
C GLU A 290 11.25 6.59 14.25
N PRO A 291 11.70 5.85 13.21
CA PRO A 291 10.81 5.20 12.27
C PRO A 291 10.08 4.03 12.91
N ILE A 292 8.97 3.61 12.30
CA ILE A 292 8.17 2.51 12.84
C ILE A 292 8.94 1.19 12.69
N THR A 293 9.44 0.69 13.83
CA THR A 293 10.16 -0.59 13.94
C THR A 293 9.39 -1.59 14.80
N GLU A 294 8.40 -1.12 15.54
CA GLU A 294 7.58 -1.90 16.47
C GLU A 294 6.17 -1.34 16.58
N ARG A 295 5.24 -2.15 17.09
CA ARG A 295 3.91 -1.71 17.50
C ARG A 295 3.43 -2.49 18.73
N VAL A 296 2.41 -1.97 19.40
CA VAL A 296 1.72 -2.72 20.45
C VAL A 296 0.86 -3.81 19.82
N VAL A 297 0.96 -5.01 20.39
CA VAL A 297 0.19 -6.21 20.02
C VAL A 297 -0.41 -6.83 21.28
N THR A 298 -1.71 -7.09 21.26
CA THR A 298 -2.38 -7.89 22.29
C THR A 298 -2.10 -9.38 22.06
N LEU A 299 -1.60 -10.09 23.07
CA LEU A 299 -1.47 -11.55 23.10
C LEU A 299 -2.51 -12.08 24.10
N THR A 300 -3.46 -12.90 23.66
CA THR A 300 -4.60 -13.30 24.51
C THR A 300 -5.26 -14.60 24.06
N GLY A 301 -6.17 -15.12 24.88
CA GLY A 301 -6.86 -16.39 24.70
C GLY A 301 -6.38 -17.43 25.72
N GLU A 302 -7.19 -18.44 25.98
CA GLU A 302 -6.94 -19.47 27.00
C GLU A 302 -5.75 -20.38 26.67
N ALA A 303 -5.31 -20.42 25.40
CA ALA A 303 -4.11 -21.16 25.02
C ALA A 303 -2.80 -20.41 25.35
N VAL A 304 -2.86 -19.18 25.90
CA VAL A 304 -1.66 -18.47 26.40
C VAL A 304 -1.72 -18.31 27.92
N SER A 305 -0.65 -18.69 28.60
CA SER A 305 -0.58 -18.63 30.08
C SER A 305 -0.31 -17.22 30.62
N ARG A 306 0.24 -16.32 29.80
CA ARG A 306 0.58 -14.95 30.18
C ARG A 306 0.00 -13.91 29.21
N PRO A 307 -1.34 -13.78 29.14
CA PRO A 307 -2.00 -12.78 28.29
C PRO A 307 -1.56 -11.36 28.68
N GLY A 308 -1.55 -10.46 27.71
CA GLY A 308 -1.13 -9.08 27.92
C GLY A 308 -0.77 -8.36 26.62
N ASN A 309 -0.26 -7.15 26.75
CA ASN A 309 0.13 -6.33 25.62
C ASN A 309 1.65 -6.18 25.56
N VAL A 310 2.20 -6.31 24.35
CA VAL A 310 3.65 -6.30 24.14
C VAL A 310 4.07 -5.32 23.05
N TRP A 311 5.28 -4.77 23.19
CA TRP A 311 5.98 -4.11 22.10
C TRP A 311 6.57 -5.17 21.16
N ALA A 312 5.90 -5.41 20.04
CA ALA A 312 6.34 -6.35 19.03
C ALA A 312 7.10 -5.64 17.90
N ARG A 313 8.34 -6.05 17.68
CA ARG A 313 9.15 -5.67 16.53
C ARG A 313 8.48 -6.16 15.23
N LEU A 314 8.42 -5.29 14.23
CA LEU A 314 7.90 -5.67 12.91
C LEU A 314 8.80 -6.75 12.30
N GLY A 315 8.19 -7.76 11.68
CA GLY A 315 8.88 -8.90 11.11
C GLY A 315 9.19 -10.04 12.07
N THR A 316 8.90 -9.88 13.37
CA THR A 316 8.97 -10.98 14.35
C THR A 316 8.02 -12.11 13.93
N PRO A 317 8.45 -13.39 13.92
CA PRO A 317 7.54 -14.51 13.70
C PRO A 317 6.46 -14.56 14.79
N VAL A 318 5.20 -14.80 14.43
CA VAL A 318 4.08 -14.91 15.39
C VAL A 318 4.36 -15.96 16.47
N ARG A 319 4.98 -17.10 16.10
CA ARG A 319 5.38 -18.14 17.05
C ARG A 319 6.28 -17.62 18.18
N HIS A 320 7.14 -16.64 17.90
CA HIS A 320 8.08 -16.11 18.89
C HIS A 320 7.33 -15.34 19.97
N LEU A 321 6.33 -14.53 19.57
CA LEU A 321 5.47 -13.82 20.51
C LEU A 321 4.59 -14.76 21.33
N LEU A 322 4.00 -15.77 20.69
CA LEU A 322 3.17 -16.76 21.37
C LEU A 322 3.99 -17.56 22.39
N ASN A 323 5.21 -17.98 22.02
CA ASN A 323 6.11 -18.67 22.95
C ASN A 323 6.47 -17.79 24.17
N ASP A 324 6.72 -16.48 23.98
CA ASP A 324 6.93 -15.55 25.11
C ASP A 324 5.69 -15.42 26.02
N ALA A 325 4.49 -15.53 25.44
CA ALA A 325 3.23 -15.56 26.19
C ALA A 325 2.94 -16.93 26.84
N GLY A 326 3.83 -17.91 26.70
CA GLY A 326 3.67 -19.26 27.23
C GLY A 326 2.52 -20.00 26.57
N PHE A 327 2.56 -20.08 25.23
CA PHE A 327 1.57 -20.74 24.39
C PHE A 327 1.56 -22.26 24.58
N CYS A 328 0.37 -22.78 24.92
CA CYS A 328 0.08 -24.18 25.16
C CYS A 328 -1.02 -24.63 24.17
N PRO A 329 -0.64 -25.01 22.93
CA PRO A 329 -1.61 -25.34 21.90
C PRO A 329 -2.38 -26.63 22.21
N SER A 330 -3.67 -26.63 21.92
CA SER A 330 -4.47 -27.84 21.74
C SER A 330 -4.14 -28.54 20.40
N ALA A 331 -4.67 -29.75 20.18
CA ALA A 331 -4.42 -30.53 18.96
C ALA A 331 -4.83 -29.78 17.68
N ASP A 332 -5.98 -29.09 17.72
CA ASP A 332 -6.53 -28.31 16.60
C ASP A 332 -6.42 -26.81 16.85
N GLN A 333 -5.32 -26.37 17.47
CA GLN A 333 -5.16 -24.98 17.90
C GLN A 333 -5.14 -24.02 16.71
N MET A 334 -6.13 -23.14 16.68
CA MET A 334 -6.14 -22.00 15.76
C MET A 334 -5.52 -20.75 16.40
N VAL A 335 -4.95 -19.88 15.58
CA VAL A 335 -4.50 -18.54 16.00
C VAL A 335 -5.11 -17.52 15.05
N ILE A 336 -5.77 -16.52 15.60
CA ILE A 336 -6.46 -15.47 14.88
C ILE A 336 -5.61 -14.19 14.96
N MET A 337 -5.29 -13.61 13.81
CA MET A 337 -4.75 -12.25 13.74
C MET A 337 -5.90 -11.24 13.68
N GLY A 338 -5.95 -10.35 14.67
CA GLY A 338 -7.09 -9.48 14.93
C GLY A 338 -7.99 -10.03 16.04
N GLY A 339 -9.26 -9.65 16.03
CA GLY A 339 -10.28 -10.15 16.96
C GLY A 339 -11.25 -11.12 16.30
N PRO A 340 -12.23 -11.66 17.06
CA PRO A 340 -13.09 -12.73 16.59
C PRO A 340 -14.07 -12.33 15.47
N LEU A 341 -14.36 -11.03 15.29
CA LEU A 341 -15.33 -10.56 14.29
C LEU A 341 -14.68 -10.18 12.97
N MET A 342 -13.63 -9.35 13.02
CA MET A 342 -12.93 -8.88 11.80
C MET A 342 -11.68 -9.67 11.44
N GLY A 343 -11.10 -10.41 12.39
CA GLY A 343 -9.84 -11.13 12.22
C GLY A 343 -9.92 -12.31 11.26
N PHE A 344 -8.79 -12.97 11.08
CA PHE A 344 -8.69 -14.19 10.28
C PHE A 344 -7.69 -15.16 10.90
N THR A 345 -7.93 -16.45 10.67
CA THR A 345 -7.06 -17.52 11.12
C THR A 345 -5.75 -17.51 10.34
N LEU A 346 -4.64 -17.55 11.05
CA LEU A 346 -3.32 -17.67 10.45
C LEU A 346 -3.12 -19.10 9.93
N PRO A 347 -2.59 -19.26 8.70
CA PRO A 347 -2.34 -20.58 8.13
C PRO A 347 -1.13 -21.29 8.77
N TRP A 348 -0.18 -20.53 9.33
CA TRP A 348 0.96 -21.02 10.11
C TRP A 348 1.48 -19.90 11.03
N LEU A 349 2.32 -20.27 12.01
CA LEU A 349 2.82 -19.34 13.03
C LEU A 349 4.18 -18.68 12.66
N ASP A 350 4.80 -19.10 11.56
CA ASP A 350 6.01 -18.47 11.01
C ASP A 350 5.74 -17.18 10.21
N VAL A 351 4.48 -16.75 10.10
CA VAL A 351 4.17 -15.45 9.50
C VAL A 351 4.76 -14.31 10.32
N PRO A 352 5.23 -13.23 9.67
CA PRO A 352 5.73 -12.05 10.38
C PRO A 352 4.61 -11.18 10.94
N VAL A 353 4.88 -10.56 12.09
CA VAL A 353 4.12 -9.41 12.61
C VAL A 353 4.33 -8.23 11.67
N VAL A 354 3.24 -7.60 11.23
CA VAL A 354 3.28 -6.44 10.33
C VAL A 354 2.59 -5.22 10.95
N LYS A 355 2.67 -4.06 10.29
CA LYS A 355 2.08 -2.79 10.79
C LYS A 355 0.60 -2.91 11.18
N ILE A 356 -0.14 -3.86 10.62
CA ILE A 356 -1.58 -4.06 10.87
C ILE A 356 -1.90 -5.17 11.90
N THR A 357 -0.88 -5.87 12.43
CA THR A 357 -1.06 -6.91 13.47
C THR A 357 -1.30 -6.27 14.83
N ASN A 358 -2.56 -6.05 15.22
CA ASN A 358 -2.91 -5.46 16.52
C ASN A 358 -3.16 -6.48 17.64
N CYS A 359 -3.57 -7.69 17.28
CA CYS A 359 -3.89 -8.76 18.22
C CYS A 359 -3.53 -10.12 17.63
N LEU A 360 -3.06 -11.01 18.49
CA LEU A 360 -2.89 -12.43 18.25
C LEU A 360 -3.72 -13.17 19.32
N LEU A 361 -4.87 -13.66 18.89
CA LEU A 361 -5.82 -14.39 19.72
C LEU A 361 -5.58 -15.89 19.50
N ALA A 362 -5.24 -16.60 20.57
CA ALA A 362 -5.09 -18.06 20.58
C ALA A 362 -6.16 -18.66 21.50
N PRO A 363 -7.40 -18.80 21.01
CA PRO A 363 -8.51 -19.16 21.86
C PRO A 363 -8.52 -20.66 22.12
N SER A 364 -9.11 -21.09 23.22
CA SER A 364 -9.48 -22.50 23.38
C SER A 364 -10.72 -22.87 22.54
N VAL A 365 -11.00 -24.16 22.43
CA VAL A 365 -12.25 -24.67 21.83
C VAL A 365 -13.48 -24.17 22.60
N THR A 366 -13.36 -23.96 23.92
CA THR A 366 -14.44 -23.47 24.77
C THR A 366 -14.69 -21.97 24.61
N GLU A 367 -13.67 -21.17 24.33
CA GLU A 367 -13.82 -19.72 24.11
C GLU A 367 -14.56 -19.38 22.82
N MET A 368 -14.28 -20.10 21.72
CA MET A 368 -14.93 -19.85 20.43
C MET A 368 -16.29 -20.56 20.30
N GLY A 369 -16.60 -21.47 21.22
CA GLY A 369 -17.72 -22.39 21.10
C GLY A 369 -17.48 -23.47 20.03
N THR A 370 -18.35 -24.48 20.03
CA THR A 370 -18.31 -25.54 19.03
C THR A 370 -18.68 -24.98 17.66
N PRO A 371 -17.90 -25.23 16.59
CA PRO A 371 -18.28 -24.86 15.23
C PRO A 371 -19.67 -25.41 14.92
N GLN A 372 -20.59 -24.52 14.58
CA GLN A 372 -21.94 -24.90 14.20
C GLN A 372 -22.03 -25.00 12.67
N GLU A 373 -22.75 -26.01 12.19
CA GLU A 373 -22.96 -26.19 10.75
C GLU A 373 -23.77 -25.03 10.15
N GLU A 374 -23.37 -24.58 8.95
CA GLU A 374 -24.15 -23.60 8.17
C GLU A 374 -25.51 -24.22 7.82
N LYS A 375 -26.59 -23.58 8.28
CA LYS A 375 -27.96 -23.94 7.95
C LYS A 375 -28.53 -22.99 6.89
N SER A 376 -29.61 -23.42 6.24
CA SER A 376 -30.35 -22.57 5.31
C SER A 376 -30.85 -21.28 5.96
N CYS A 377 -30.82 -20.18 5.21
CA CYS A 377 -31.35 -18.88 5.65
C CYS A 377 -32.86 -18.96 5.87
N ILE A 378 -33.32 -18.63 7.09
CA ILE A 378 -34.74 -18.62 7.49
C ILE A 378 -35.43 -17.26 7.29
N ARG A 379 -34.72 -16.26 6.72
CA ARG A 379 -35.25 -14.91 6.43
C ARG A 379 -35.83 -14.18 7.66
N CYS A 380 -35.16 -14.28 8.80
CA CYS A 380 -35.58 -13.64 10.05
C CYS A 380 -35.27 -12.13 10.14
N SER A 381 -34.61 -11.54 9.14
CA SER A 381 -34.17 -10.13 9.10
C SER A 381 -33.17 -9.65 10.17
N ALA A 382 -32.81 -10.45 11.16
CA ALA A 382 -31.86 -10.08 12.22
C ALA A 382 -30.54 -9.50 11.69
N CYS A 383 -30.04 -10.02 10.57
CA CYS A 383 -28.81 -9.54 9.93
C CYS A 383 -28.94 -8.11 9.36
N ALA A 384 -30.13 -7.70 8.92
CA ALA A 384 -30.40 -6.35 8.45
C ALA A 384 -30.49 -5.38 9.63
N ASP A 385 -31.23 -5.76 10.68
CA ASP A 385 -31.36 -4.95 11.90
C ASP A 385 -30.00 -4.70 12.57
N ALA A 386 -29.09 -5.68 12.54
CA ALA A 386 -27.75 -5.55 13.10
C ALA A 386 -26.77 -4.79 12.19
N CYS A 387 -27.11 -4.52 10.92
CA CYS A 387 -26.15 -3.97 9.96
C CYS A 387 -25.89 -2.49 10.23
N PRO A 388 -24.65 -2.08 10.60
CA PRO A 388 -24.34 -0.69 10.92
C PRO A 388 -24.15 0.19 9.67
N ALA A 389 -24.24 -0.42 8.48
CA ALA A 389 -24.10 0.24 7.18
C ALA A 389 -25.44 0.33 6.44
N ASP A 390 -26.56 -0.01 7.11
CA ASP A 390 -27.92 0.01 6.55
C ASP A 390 -28.02 -0.77 5.22
N LEU A 391 -27.34 -1.92 5.15
CA LEU A 391 -27.41 -2.83 4.02
C LEU A 391 -28.45 -3.92 4.28
N LEU A 392 -28.73 -4.72 3.25
CA LEU A 392 -29.56 -5.92 3.35
C LEU A 392 -28.69 -7.19 3.20
N PRO A 393 -27.97 -7.65 4.25
CA PRO A 393 -27.08 -8.81 4.16
C PRO A 393 -27.77 -10.07 3.65
N GLN A 394 -29.05 -10.27 3.98
CA GLN A 394 -29.82 -11.40 3.46
C GLN A 394 -29.89 -11.41 1.93
N GLN A 395 -30.08 -10.26 1.28
CA GLN A 395 -30.13 -10.18 -0.19
C GLN A 395 -28.73 -10.32 -0.78
N LEU A 396 -27.75 -9.62 -0.21
CA LEU A 396 -26.35 -9.73 -0.62
C LEU A 396 -25.84 -11.16 -0.55
N TYR A 397 -26.25 -11.94 0.45
CA TYR A 397 -25.90 -13.36 0.57
C TYR A 397 -26.41 -14.16 -0.61
N TRP A 398 -27.69 -14.01 -0.98
CA TRP A 398 -28.26 -14.74 -2.12
C TRP A 398 -27.62 -14.33 -3.44
N PHE A 399 -27.28 -13.07 -3.63
CA PHE A 399 -26.56 -12.61 -4.82
C PHE A 399 -25.14 -13.17 -4.86
N SER A 400 -24.40 -13.12 -3.75
CA SER A 400 -23.03 -13.64 -3.66
C SER A 400 -23.00 -15.15 -3.88
N LYS A 401 -23.88 -15.90 -3.18
CA LYS A 401 -23.99 -17.36 -3.32
C LYS A 401 -24.41 -17.78 -4.74
N GLY A 402 -25.20 -16.94 -5.41
CA GLY A 402 -25.62 -17.15 -6.80
C GLY A 402 -24.68 -16.59 -7.85
N GLN A 403 -23.51 -16.04 -7.48
CA GLN A 403 -22.56 -15.36 -8.38
C GLN A 403 -23.21 -14.26 -9.24
N GLN A 404 -24.18 -13.54 -8.68
CA GLN A 404 -24.91 -12.46 -9.34
C GLN A 404 -24.23 -11.11 -9.06
N HIS A 405 -23.01 -10.95 -9.60
CA HIS A 405 -22.11 -9.82 -9.31
C HIS A 405 -22.72 -8.45 -9.61
N ASP A 406 -23.50 -8.34 -10.69
CA ASP A 406 -24.19 -7.10 -11.06
C ASP A 406 -25.22 -6.69 -10.01
N LYS A 407 -25.96 -7.67 -9.46
CA LYS A 407 -26.96 -7.41 -8.41
C LYS A 407 -26.28 -7.09 -7.08
N ALA A 408 -25.22 -7.81 -6.71
CA ALA A 408 -24.44 -7.48 -5.51
C ALA A 408 -23.88 -6.05 -5.60
N THR A 409 -23.41 -5.63 -6.77
CA THR A 409 -22.95 -4.26 -7.04
C THR A 409 -24.09 -3.24 -6.96
N ALA A 410 -25.24 -3.53 -7.57
CA ALA A 410 -26.44 -2.67 -7.53
C ALA A 410 -26.99 -2.50 -6.10
N HIS A 411 -26.77 -3.48 -5.23
CA HIS A 411 -27.09 -3.44 -3.81
C HIS A 411 -25.92 -2.98 -2.92
N HIS A 412 -24.95 -2.27 -3.51
CA HIS A 412 -23.88 -1.57 -2.80
C HIS A 412 -23.01 -2.46 -1.90
N ILE A 413 -22.68 -3.68 -2.32
CA ILE A 413 -21.80 -4.57 -1.54
C ILE A 413 -20.45 -3.93 -1.17
N ALA A 414 -19.98 -2.97 -1.97
CA ALA A 414 -18.76 -2.20 -1.71
C ALA A 414 -18.83 -1.39 -0.39
N ASP A 415 -20.02 -1.02 0.08
CA ASP A 415 -20.20 -0.31 1.37
C ASP A 415 -20.16 -1.23 2.59
N CYS A 416 -20.24 -2.55 2.39
CA CYS A 416 -20.07 -3.49 3.49
C CYS A 416 -18.69 -3.27 4.12
N ILE A 417 -18.64 -3.07 5.44
CA ILE A 417 -17.38 -2.85 6.16
C ILE A 417 -16.78 -4.15 6.73
N GLU A 418 -17.36 -5.30 6.40
CA GLU A 418 -16.87 -6.63 6.83
C GLU A 418 -16.75 -6.79 8.35
N CYS A 419 -17.62 -6.10 9.10
CA CYS A 419 -17.59 -6.09 10.56
C CYS A 419 -18.11 -7.38 11.23
N GLY A 420 -18.74 -8.30 10.52
CA GLY A 420 -19.23 -9.54 11.16
C GLY A 420 -20.47 -9.42 12.05
N ALA A 421 -21.01 -8.22 12.29
CA ALA A 421 -22.22 -8.04 13.10
C ALA A 421 -23.41 -8.87 12.58
N CYS A 422 -23.58 -8.94 11.25
CA CYS A 422 -24.62 -9.74 10.61
C CYS A 422 -24.43 -11.25 10.77
N ALA A 423 -23.18 -11.74 10.75
CA ALA A 423 -22.87 -13.15 10.93
C ALA A 423 -23.06 -13.56 12.39
N TRP A 424 -22.68 -12.70 13.33
CA TRP A 424 -22.84 -12.91 14.77
C TRP A 424 -24.29 -13.16 15.20
N VAL A 425 -25.24 -12.38 14.66
CA VAL A 425 -26.67 -12.52 15.02
C VAL A 425 -27.41 -13.58 14.20
N CYS A 426 -26.74 -14.29 13.28
CA CYS A 426 -27.40 -15.20 12.36
C CYS A 426 -27.77 -16.51 13.07
N PRO A 427 -29.06 -16.85 13.26
CA PRO A 427 -29.45 -18.12 13.90
C PRO A 427 -29.15 -19.36 13.05
N SER A 428 -28.86 -19.16 11.76
CA SER A 428 -28.48 -20.21 10.82
C SER A 428 -26.96 -20.40 10.71
N ASN A 429 -26.15 -19.66 11.47
CA ASN A 429 -24.68 -19.71 11.43
C ASN A 429 -24.09 -19.53 10.01
N ILE A 430 -24.72 -18.68 9.21
CA ILE A 430 -24.23 -18.39 7.86
C ILE A 430 -23.01 -17.46 7.98
N PRO A 431 -21.84 -17.83 7.43
CA PRO A 431 -20.63 -17.01 7.50
C PRO A 431 -20.69 -15.85 6.49
N LEU A 432 -21.66 -14.95 6.66
CA LEU A 432 -22.00 -13.88 5.69
C LEU A 432 -20.79 -13.05 5.24
N VAL A 433 -19.87 -12.74 6.15
CA VAL A 433 -18.66 -11.95 5.82
C VAL A 433 -17.74 -12.67 4.85
N GLN A 434 -17.62 -14.00 4.94
CA GLN A 434 -16.79 -14.78 4.02
C GLN A 434 -17.32 -14.69 2.59
N TYR A 435 -18.64 -14.87 2.41
CA TYR A 435 -19.30 -14.68 1.12
C TYR A 435 -19.10 -13.25 0.58
N PHE A 436 -19.23 -12.22 1.42
CA PHE A 436 -19.05 -10.84 0.96
C PHE A 436 -17.60 -10.50 0.61
N ARG A 437 -16.63 -11.03 1.35
CA ARG A 437 -15.19 -10.89 1.04
C ARG A 437 -14.86 -11.52 -0.31
N GLN A 438 -15.35 -12.74 -0.54
CA GLN A 438 -15.19 -13.44 -1.82
C GLN A 438 -15.82 -12.65 -2.96
N GLU A 439 -17.09 -12.27 -2.83
CA GLU A 439 -17.82 -11.53 -3.85
C GLU A 439 -17.14 -10.20 -4.21
N LYS A 440 -16.67 -9.44 -3.21
CA LYS A 440 -15.89 -8.21 -3.45
C LYS A 440 -14.58 -8.48 -4.19
N ALA A 441 -13.88 -9.56 -3.85
CA ALA A 441 -12.64 -9.94 -4.52
C ALA A 441 -12.89 -10.30 -5.99
N GLU A 442 -13.96 -11.05 -6.27
CA GLU A 442 -14.39 -11.43 -7.62
C GLU A 442 -14.80 -10.20 -8.44
N ILE A 443 -15.66 -9.32 -7.91
CA ILE A 443 -16.03 -8.05 -8.56
C ILE A 443 -14.79 -7.21 -8.88
N ASN A 444 -13.83 -7.14 -7.95
CA ASN A 444 -12.60 -6.39 -8.17
C ASN A 444 -11.70 -7.02 -9.23
N ALA A 445 -11.62 -8.35 -9.29
CA ALA A 445 -10.89 -9.08 -10.32
C ALA A 445 -11.47 -8.81 -11.72
N ILE A 446 -12.80 -8.88 -11.85
CA ILE A 446 -13.53 -8.55 -13.09
C ILE A 446 -13.21 -7.11 -13.52
N ARG A 447 -13.36 -6.13 -12.62
CA ARG A 447 -13.06 -4.71 -12.92
C ARG A 447 -11.61 -4.50 -13.36
N LEU A 448 -10.66 -5.20 -12.74
CA LEU A 448 -9.24 -5.10 -13.09
C LEU A 448 -8.97 -5.69 -14.48
N GLU A 449 -9.61 -6.80 -14.82
CA GLU A 449 -9.53 -7.42 -16.14
C GLU A 449 -10.12 -6.52 -17.22
N GLU A 450 -11.32 -5.97 -16.99
CA GLU A 450 -11.96 -4.99 -17.89
C GLU A 450 -11.06 -3.78 -18.13
N LYS A 451 -10.44 -3.24 -17.07
CA LYS A 451 -9.51 -2.13 -17.18
C LYS A 451 -8.27 -2.50 -18.01
N ARG A 452 -7.68 -3.67 -17.77
CA ARG A 452 -6.53 -4.17 -18.56
C ARG A 452 -6.90 -4.37 -20.02
N ALA A 453 -8.09 -4.90 -20.31
CA ALA A 453 -8.60 -5.07 -21.66
C ALA A 453 -8.81 -3.72 -22.35
N ALA A 454 -9.39 -2.73 -21.66
CA ALA A 454 -9.56 -1.37 -22.17
C ALA A 454 -8.21 -0.69 -22.46
N GLU A 455 -7.22 -0.82 -21.57
CA GLU A 455 -5.86 -0.30 -21.77
C GLU A 455 -5.13 -1.01 -22.92
N ALA A 456 -5.32 -2.32 -23.07
CA ALA A 456 -4.77 -3.07 -24.20
C ALA A 456 -5.39 -2.63 -25.53
N LYS A 457 -6.72 -2.45 -25.58
CA LYS A 457 -7.44 -1.94 -26.74
C LYS A 457 -6.96 -0.53 -27.13
N ALA A 458 -6.85 0.38 -26.16
CA ALA A 458 -6.35 1.73 -26.38
C ALA A 458 -4.91 1.73 -26.95
N ARG A 459 -4.02 0.86 -26.42
CA ARG A 459 -2.65 0.70 -26.94
C ARG A 459 -2.63 0.16 -28.38
N PHE A 460 -3.52 -0.80 -28.68
CA PHE A 460 -3.64 -1.36 -30.03
C PHE A 460 -4.12 -0.31 -31.04
N GLU A 461 -5.21 0.40 -30.72
CA GLU A 461 -5.75 1.48 -31.56
C GLU A 461 -4.74 2.60 -31.78
N ALA A 462 -4.01 3.02 -30.73
CA ALA A 462 -2.94 4.01 -30.85
C ALA A 462 -1.79 3.55 -31.76
N ARG A 463 -1.41 2.27 -31.70
CA ARG A 463 -0.41 1.68 -32.60
C ARG A 463 -0.90 1.64 -34.04
N GLN A 464 -2.15 1.27 -34.27
CA GLN A 464 -2.74 1.21 -35.61
C GLN A 464 -2.82 2.60 -36.24
N ALA A 465 -3.28 3.61 -35.49
CA ALA A 465 -3.29 5.00 -35.93
C ALA A 465 -1.89 5.56 -36.21
N ARG A 466 -0.84 5.09 -35.52
CA ARG A 466 0.55 5.45 -35.84
C ARG A 466 1.00 4.83 -37.16
N LEU A 467 0.74 3.54 -37.38
CA LEU A 467 1.09 2.84 -38.61
C LEU A 467 0.37 3.44 -39.84
N GLU A 468 -0.90 3.81 -39.71
CA GLU A 468 -1.66 4.48 -40.77
C GLU A 468 -1.08 5.86 -41.11
N ARG A 469 -0.69 6.66 -40.10
CA ARG A 469 -0.01 7.93 -40.30
C ARG A 469 1.34 7.77 -41.00
N GLU A 470 2.14 6.80 -40.60
CA GLU A 470 3.42 6.49 -41.25
C GLU A 470 3.22 6.04 -42.70
N LYS A 471 2.22 5.20 -42.97
CA LYS A 471 1.86 4.77 -44.33
C LYS A 471 1.39 5.94 -45.18
N ALA A 472 0.54 6.82 -44.66
CA ALA A 472 0.07 8.03 -45.34
C ALA A 472 1.23 8.99 -45.62
N ALA A 473 2.12 9.22 -44.65
CA ALA A 473 3.31 10.05 -44.83
C ALA A 473 4.26 9.47 -45.88
N ARG A 474 4.45 8.14 -45.90
CA ARG A 474 5.25 7.45 -46.92
C ARG A 474 4.62 7.59 -48.31
N LEU A 475 3.31 7.41 -48.45
CA LEU A 475 2.59 7.62 -49.70
C LEU A 475 2.67 9.08 -50.18
N ALA A 476 2.56 10.05 -49.26
CA ALA A 476 2.72 11.46 -49.57
C ALA A 476 4.14 11.77 -50.06
N ARG A 477 5.17 11.23 -49.41
CA ARG A 477 6.58 11.35 -49.87
C ARG A 477 6.79 10.73 -51.26
N HIS A 478 6.20 9.57 -51.54
CA HIS A 478 6.26 8.95 -52.86
C HIS A 478 5.53 9.79 -53.92
N LYS A 479 4.36 10.37 -53.59
CA LYS A 479 3.64 11.27 -54.52
C LYS A 479 4.41 12.56 -54.77
N SER A 480 5.01 13.19 -53.74
CA SER A 480 5.81 14.40 -53.90
C SER A 480 7.09 14.14 -54.70
N ALA A 481 7.68 12.95 -54.59
CA ALA A 481 8.83 12.54 -55.39
C ALA A 481 8.46 12.17 -56.84
N ALA A 482 7.18 11.87 -57.13
CA ALA A 482 6.67 11.57 -58.47
C ALA A 482 6.16 12.81 -59.22
N VAL A 483 6.22 14.00 -58.63
CA VAL A 483 5.97 15.26 -59.35
C VAL A 483 7.12 15.48 -60.33
N GLN A 484 6.79 15.51 -61.62
CA GLN A 484 7.75 15.66 -62.72
C GLN A 484 8.60 16.93 -62.56
N PRO A 485 9.88 16.89 -62.99
CA PRO A 485 10.74 18.05 -62.88
C PRO A 485 10.19 19.21 -63.71
N ALA A 486 10.33 20.43 -63.19
CA ALA A 486 9.86 21.64 -63.86
C ALA A 486 10.48 21.78 -65.27
N ALA A 487 9.78 22.44 -66.19
CA ALA A 487 10.16 22.57 -67.62
C ALA A 487 11.64 22.96 -67.87
N LYS A 488 12.30 23.64 -66.93
CA LYS A 488 13.73 23.99 -66.97
C LYS A 488 14.68 22.78 -67.00
N ASP A 489 14.27 21.64 -66.45
CA ASP A 489 15.10 20.42 -66.41
C ASP A 489 14.97 19.57 -67.68
N GLN A 490 13.89 19.72 -68.45
CA GLN A 490 13.76 19.02 -69.74
C GLN A 490 14.76 19.56 -70.78
N ASP A 491 15.00 20.87 -70.79
CA ASP A 491 16.01 21.49 -71.66
C ASP A 491 17.44 21.06 -71.27
N ALA A 492 17.72 20.92 -69.96
CA ALA A 492 19.01 20.44 -69.48
C ALA A 492 19.26 18.97 -69.84
N ILE A 493 18.23 18.12 -69.79
CA ILE A 493 18.29 16.71 -70.17
C ILE A 493 18.42 16.56 -71.69
N ALA A 494 17.70 17.37 -72.48
CA ALA A 494 17.83 17.40 -73.95
C ALA A 494 19.22 17.87 -74.39
N ALA A 495 19.79 18.88 -73.73
CA ALA A 495 21.14 19.36 -73.98
C ALA A 495 22.21 18.31 -73.58
N ALA A 496 21.98 17.53 -72.54
CA ALA A 496 22.87 16.44 -72.14
C ALA A 496 22.83 15.26 -73.13
N LEU A 497 21.64 14.89 -73.63
CA LEU A 497 21.45 13.85 -74.64
C LEU A 497 22.06 14.26 -76.00
N ALA A 498 22.00 15.53 -76.37
CA ALA A 498 22.67 16.06 -77.56
C ALA A 498 24.21 15.93 -77.47
N ARG A 499 24.80 16.23 -76.30
CA ARG A 499 26.25 16.06 -76.07
C ARG A 499 26.71 14.59 -76.08
N VAL A 500 25.84 13.65 -75.67
CA VAL A 500 26.14 12.21 -75.75
C VAL A 500 26.04 11.70 -77.19
N LYS A 501 25.08 12.20 -77.99
CA LYS A 501 25.00 11.91 -79.44
C LYS A 501 26.20 12.44 -80.22
N GLU A 502 26.70 13.64 -79.91
CA GLU A 502 27.93 14.16 -80.53
C GLU A 502 29.17 13.33 -80.15
N LYS A 503 29.27 12.86 -78.90
CA LYS A 503 30.36 11.97 -78.47
C LYS A 503 30.28 10.56 -79.07
N GLN A 504 29.08 10.05 -79.38
CA GLN A 504 28.92 8.77 -80.09
C GLN A 504 29.22 8.90 -81.59
N ALA A 505 29.03 10.07 -82.20
CA ALA A 505 29.39 10.31 -83.60
C ALA A 505 30.91 10.35 -83.85
N GLN A 506 31.72 10.64 -82.82
CA GLN A 506 33.19 10.64 -82.88
C GLN A 506 33.86 9.32 -82.46
N ALA A 507 33.09 8.30 -82.05
CA ALA A 507 33.62 7.01 -81.61
C ALA A 507 33.30 5.90 -82.63
N THR A 508 33.84 6.00 -83.85
CA THR A 508 33.84 4.90 -84.83
C THR A 508 35.27 4.40 -85.04
N GLN A 509 35.75 3.58 -84.11
CA GLN A 509 36.76 2.56 -84.42
C GLN A 509 36.33 1.25 -83.75
N PRO A 510 36.16 0.15 -84.51
CA PRO A 510 35.74 -1.13 -83.95
C PRO A 510 36.86 -1.75 -83.14
N VAL A 511 36.64 -1.94 -81.83
CA VAL A 511 37.53 -2.72 -80.97
C VAL A 511 37.28 -4.21 -81.25
N VAL A 512 38.24 -4.83 -81.92
CA VAL A 512 38.29 -6.30 -82.11
C VAL A 512 38.81 -6.92 -80.82
N ILE A 513 37.97 -7.71 -80.14
CA ILE A 513 38.35 -8.45 -78.94
C ILE A 513 38.81 -9.85 -79.37
N GLN A 514 40.12 -10.14 -79.25
CA GLN A 514 40.62 -11.51 -79.34
C GLN A 514 40.29 -12.26 -78.03
N ALA A 515 39.59 -13.40 -78.15
CA ALA A 515 39.23 -14.23 -77.02
C ALA A 515 40.49 -14.82 -76.36
N GLY A 516 40.74 -14.48 -75.08
CA GLY A 516 41.77 -15.15 -74.26
C GLY A 516 42.65 -14.26 -73.36
N SER A 517 42.55 -12.93 -73.39
CA SER A 517 43.32 -12.06 -72.50
C SER A 517 42.46 -11.35 -71.46
N LEU A 518 42.92 -11.33 -70.20
CA LEU A 518 42.30 -10.58 -69.11
C LEU A 518 42.57 -9.06 -69.30
N PRO A 519 41.56 -8.19 -69.18
CA PRO A 519 41.76 -6.75 -69.28
C PRO A 519 42.64 -6.21 -68.14
N ASP A 520 43.64 -5.39 -68.47
CA ASP A 520 44.49 -4.73 -67.48
C ASP A 520 43.70 -3.63 -66.75
N ASN A 521 43.26 -3.95 -65.52
CA ASN A 521 42.50 -3.08 -64.64
C ASN A 521 43.39 -2.25 -63.68
N SER A 522 44.71 -2.20 -63.91
CA SER A 522 45.69 -1.49 -63.06
C SER A 522 45.31 -0.04 -62.78
N ALA A 523 44.81 0.69 -63.78
CA ALA A 523 44.39 2.08 -63.63
C ALA A 523 43.16 2.26 -62.71
N VAL A 524 42.21 1.30 -62.75
CA VAL A 524 41.03 1.31 -61.89
C VAL A 524 41.40 0.99 -60.45
N ILE A 525 42.35 0.07 -60.24
CA ILE A 525 42.87 -0.30 -58.92
C ILE A 525 43.61 0.89 -58.28
N ALA A 526 44.48 1.58 -59.02
CA ALA A 526 45.18 2.78 -58.54
C ALA A 526 44.22 3.91 -58.11
N SER A 527 43.13 4.13 -58.88
CA SER A 527 42.12 5.13 -58.53
C SER A 527 41.39 4.81 -57.21
N ARG A 528 41.23 3.52 -56.89
CA ARG A 528 40.52 3.05 -55.71
C ARG A 528 41.39 3.15 -54.45
N GLU A 529 42.70 2.94 -54.60
CA GLU A 529 43.68 3.17 -53.52
C GLU A 529 43.80 4.66 -53.18
N ALA A 530 43.87 5.54 -54.18
CA ALA A 530 43.90 6.98 -53.96
C ALA A 530 42.68 7.50 -53.16
N ARG A 531 41.48 6.95 -53.45
CA ARG A 531 40.24 7.26 -52.70
C ARG A 531 40.29 6.76 -51.25
N LYS A 532 40.85 5.57 -51.00
CA LYS A 532 41.02 5.04 -49.64
C LYS A 532 42.03 5.84 -48.85
N ALA A 533 43.12 6.30 -49.48
CA ALA A 533 44.12 7.16 -48.84
C ALA A 533 43.51 8.52 -48.41
N GLN A 534 42.70 9.15 -49.27
CA GLN A 534 41.99 10.39 -48.92
C GLN A 534 41.01 10.21 -47.76
N ALA A 535 40.31 9.07 -47.69
CA ALA A 535 39.38 8.78 -46.58
C ALA A 535 40.12 8.61 -45.24
N ARG A 536 41.29 7.95 -45.25
CA ARG A 536 42.14 7.79 -44.06
C ARG A 536 42.74 9.12 -43.59
N ALA A 537 43.16 9.98 -44.51
CA ALA A 537 43.65 11.32 -44.17
C ALA A 537 42.57 12.21 -43.53
N LYS A 538 41.31 12.08 -43.96
CA LYS A 538 40.16 12.79 -43.34
C LYS A 538 39.81 12.29 -41.94
N GLN A 539 40.02 11.00 -41.65
CA GLN A 539 39.80 10.44 -40.31
C GLN A 539 40.90 10.82 -39.31
N ALA A 540 42.14 11.06 -39.76
CA ALA A 540 43.25 11.47 -38.90
C ALA A 540 43.21 12.96 -38.47
N ALA A 541 42.37 13.79 -39.11
CA ALA A 541 42.32 15.24 -38.88
C ALA A 541 41.32 15.70 -37.79
N HIS A 542 40.63 14.78 -37.11
CA HIS A 542 39.71 15.09 -36.00
C HIS A 542 40.12 14.37 -34.71
N PRO A 543 40.81 15.04 -33.76
CA PRO A 543 40.98 14.53 -32.42
C PRO A 543 39.72 14.86 -31.60
N VAL A 544 38.96 13.83 -31.22
CA VAL A 544 37.91 13.95 -30.20
C VAL A 544 38.52 13.52 -28.87
N ALA A 545 38.42 14.39 -27.88
CA ALA A 545 38.97 14.25 -26.54
C ALA A 545 38.39 13.05 -25.77
N ASP A 546 39.28 12.39 -25.02
CA ASP A 546 39.00 11.30 -24.09
C ASP A 546 37.98 11.66 -23.00
N SER A 547 36.98 10.81 -22.81
CA SER A 547 36.60 10.37 -21.47
C SER A 547 36.31 8.87 -21.49
N ALA A 548 37.07 8.15 -20.68
CA ALA A 548 37.04 6.71 -20.56
C ALA A 548 35.72 6.21 -19.94
N ILE A 549 35.02 5.29 -20.63
CA ILE A 549 34.12 4.33 -20.00
C ILE A 549 34.43 2.94 -20.58
N SER A 550 35.17 2.18 -19.80
CA SER A 550 35.29 0.74 -19.91
C SER A 550 34.00 0.04 -19.48
N GLY A 551 33.50 -0.91 -20.28
CA GLY A 551 32.75 -2.06 -19.77
C GLY A 551 31.28 -2.19 -20.20
N GLY A 552 31.03 -3.06 -21.18
CA GLY A 552 29.85 -3.94 -21.29
C GLY A 552 28.50 -3.30 -21.63
N ASP A 553 28.01 -3.52 -22.86
CA ASP A 553 26.64 -3.21 -23.26
C ASP A 553 25.63 -4.15 -22.54
N PRO A 554 24.81 -3.66 -21.59
CA PRO A 554 23.87 -4.48 -20.83
C PRO A 554 22.74 -5.08 -21.68
N ARG A 555 22.52 -4.59 -22.91
CA ARG A 555 21.51 -5.15 -23.82
C ARG A 555 21.97 -6.46 -24.44
N LYS A 556 23.28 -6.66 -24.59
CA LYS A 556 23.84 -7.88 -25.17
C LYS A 556 23.73 -9.06 -24.20
N ALA A 557 24.00 -8.81 -22.92
CA ALA A 557 23.83 -9.79 -21.85
C ALA A 557 22.35 -10.20 -21.64
N ALA A 558 21.41 -9.26 -21.83
CA ALA A 558 19.98 -9.53 -21.71
C ALA A 558 19.44 -10.42 -22.85
N VAL A 559 20.01 -10.31 -24.06
CA VAL A 559 19.63 -11.13 -25.22
C VAL A 559 20.21 -12.54 -25.10
N GLU A 560 21.45 -12.68 -24.64
CA GLU A 560 22.07 -14.00 -24.41
C GLU A 560 21.39 -14.78 -23.27
N ALA A 561 20.95 -14.09 -22.20
CA ALA A 561 20.19 -14.73 -21.11
C ALA A 561 18.77 -15.17 -21.51
N ALA A 562 18.16 -14.52 -22.52
CA ALA A 562 16.85 -14.91 -23.05
C ALA A 562 16.93 -16.13 -23.99
N ILE A 563 18.05 -16.28 -24.70
CA ILE A 563 18.30 -17.42 -25.60
C ILE A 563 18.63 -18.69 -24.78
N ALA A 564 19.25 -18.56 -23.61
CA ALA A 564 19.58 -19.70 -22.74
C ALA A 564 18.39 -20.25 -21.91
N ARG A 565 17.21 -19.61 -21.98
CA ARG A 565 15.98 -20.04 -21.26
C ARG A 565 14.87 -20.58 -22.16
N ALA A 566 15.11 -20.66 -23.48
CA ALA A 566 14.29 -21.40 -24.43
C ALA A 566 14.95 -22.76 -24.68
#